data_AF-A0A9D7TSU9-F1
#
_entry.id   AF-A0A9D7TSU9-F1
#
_cell.length_a   1.000
_cell.length_b   1.000
_cell.length_c   1.000
_cell.angle_alpha   90.00
_cell.angle_beta   90.00
_cell.angle_gamma   90.00
#
_symmetry.space_group_name_H-M   'P 1'
#
loop_
_entity.id
_entity.type
_entity.pdbx_description
1 polymer ?
#
loop_
_entity_poly.entity_id
_entity_poly.type
_entity_poly.pdbx_seq_one_letter_code
_entity_poly.pdbx_strand_id
1 'polypeptide(L)'
;MSFYCSVKIISINCNQNRVAVFLLSCITKRIKYEALLTVFLFFSLSYTFADTPGKRKMFDSKISFQNIVKFSNYTFYWSAAGVQQNNVILISDTSQYMSATGGAPMDYFLWAVNNQTKKSTDTVSFHNYYSPDYVVIINEIKEDSILYNRLELSNKNTIVSETNTNEINDKTLIADAKKAKQNHYLKIGGFITLGLAALGGIVWFFKRKKKETV
;
A
#
# COMPACT_ATOMS: atom_id res chain seq x y z
N MET A 1 -18.72 0.45 47.37
CA MET A 1 -17.94 -0.59 46.66
C MET A 1 -17.59 -0.03 45.29
N SER A 2 -16.45 0.65 45.17
CA SER A 2 -15.87 1.03 43.87
C SER A 2 -14.35 1.00 43.99
N PHE A 3 -13.74 0.28 43.06
CA PHE A 3 -12.34 -0.06 42.99
C PHE A 3 -11.47 1.15 42.63
N TYR A 4 -10.33 1.25 43.28
CA TYR A 4 -9.13 1.93 42.78
C TYR A 4 -8.51 1.10 41.65
N CYS A 5 -8.05 1.75 40.58
CA CYS A 5 -6.93 1.26 39.79
C CYS A 5 -6.07 2.44 39.35
N SER A 6 -4.88 2.53 39.95
CA SER A 6 -3.81 3.44 39.57
C SER A 6 -3.10 2.91 38.33
N VAL A 7 -2.89 3.77 37.33
CA VAL A 7 -1.83 3.57 36.32
C VAL A 7 -0.99 4.84 36.24
N LYS A 8 0.24 4.71 36.73
CA LYS A 8 1.35 5.67 36.62
C LYS A 8 1.92 5.53 35.20
N ILE A 9 1.82 6.55 34.35
CA ILE A 9 2.62 6.65 33.11
C ILE A 9 3.36 7.98 33.10
N ILE A 10 4.65 7.86 33.41
CA ILE A 10 5.80 8.42 32.68
C ILE A 10 5.69 9.91 32.30
N SER A 11 6.33 10.71 33.16
CA SER A 11 6.80 12.07 32.90
C SER A 11 7.83 12.07 31.76
N ILE A 12 7.41 12.41 30.54
CA ILE A 12 8.30 12.93 29.49
C ILE A 12 7.60 14.10 28.77
N ASN A 13 8.20 15.29 28.92
CA ASN A 13 7.96 16.53 28.16
C ASN A 13 6.55 17.15 28.13
N CYS A 14 6.08 17.60 29.30
CA CYS A 14 4.87 18.43 29.47
C CYS A 14 5.00 19.87 28.91
N ASN A 15 6.21 20.33 28.52
CA ASN A 15 6.42 21.74 28.17
C ASN A 15 6.22 22.06 26.67
N GLN A 16 6.54 21.13 25.75
CA GLN A 16 6.33 21.36 24.31
C GLN A 16 4.85 21.25 23.89
N ASN A 17 4.11 20.33 24.50
CA ASN A 17 2.67 20.18 24.23
C ASN A 17 1.85 21.35 24.76
N ARG A 18 2.27 21.98 25.87
CA ARG A 18 1.59 23.19 26.38
C ARG A 18 1.78 24.38 25.45
N VAL A 19 2.99 24.58 24.90
CA VAL A 19 3.25 25.65 23.92
C VAL A 19 2.50 25.39 22.62
N ALA A 20 2.42 24.14 22.15
CA ALA A 20 1.66 23.80 20.95
C ALA A 20 0.15 24.02 21.13
N VAL A 21 -0.43 23.64 22.27
CA VAL A 21 -1.85 23.86 22.60
C VAL A 21 -2.16 25.35 22.84
N PHE A 22 -1.24 26.11 23.44
CA PHE A 22 -1.41 27.55 23.62
C PHE A 22 -1.26 28.33 22.32
N LEU A 23 -0.36 27.92 21.42
CA LEU A 23 -0.26 28.48 20.07
C LEU A 23 -1.50 28.13 19.24
N LEU A 24 -2.03 26.90 19.35
CA LEU A 24 -3.30 26.53 18.71
C LEU A 24 -4.46 27.37 19.26
N SER A 25 -4.52 27.64 20.57
CA SER A 25 -5.61 28.42 21.19
C SER A 25 -5.53 29.93 20.90
N CYS A 26 -4.32 30.47 20.71
CA CYS A 26 -4.11 31.85 20.29
C CYS A 26 -4.39 32.06 18.79
N ILE A 27 -4.11 31.06 17.96
CA ILE A 27 -4.42 31.07 16.52
C ILE A 27 -5.94 30.93 16.30
N THR A 28 -6.64 30.09 17.08
CA THR A 28 -8.10 29.92 16.99
C THR A 28 -8.89 31.15 17.44
N LYS A 29 -8.38 32.00 18.34
CA LYS A 29 -9.06 33.25 18.74
C LYS A 29 -9.13 34.31 17.63
N ARG A 30 -8.28 34.21 16.59
CA ARG A 30 -8.17 35.23 15.52
C ARG A 30 -8.62 34.75 14.15
N ILE A 31 -8.70 33.44 13.96
CA ILE A 31 -9.26 32.81 12.77
C ILE A 31 -10.74 32.58 13.07
N LYS A 32 -11.65 33.28 12.38
CA LYS A 32 -13.09 33.06 12.51
C LYS A 32 -13.34 31.55 12.43
N TYR A 33 -14.08 30.99 13.40
CA TYR A 33 -14.36 29.56 13.53
C TYR A 33 -14.76 28.89 12.20
N GLU A 34 -15.37 29.65 11.29
CA GLU A 34 -15.70 29.26 9.92
C GLU A 34 -14.50 28.80 9.08
N ALA A 35 -13.35 29.49 9.14
CA ALA A 35 -12.17 29.10 8.36
C ALA A 35 -11.51 27.82 8.91
N LEU A 36 -11.53 27.64 10.24
CA LEU A 36 -11.01 26.43 10.87
C LEU A 36 -11.95 25.23 10.64
N LEU A 37 -13.27 25.47 10.66
CA LEU A 37 -14.29 24.50 10.27
C LEU A 37 -14.15 24.13 8.80
N THR A 38 -13.88 25.08 7.90
CA THR A 38 -13.72 24.81 6.46
C THR A 38 -12.48 23.97 6.20
N VAL A 39 -11.36 24.26 6.85
CA VAL A 39 -10.15 23.44 6.79
C VAL A 39 -10.41 22.05 7.37
N PHE A 40 -11.06 21.96 8.53
CA PHE A 40 -11.42 20.68 9.16
C PHE A 40 -12.38 19.85 8.30
N LEU A 41 -13.37 20.48 7.66
CA LEU A 41 -14.31 19.84 6.72
C LEU A 41 -13.61 19.41 5.43
N PHE A 42 -12.67 20.21 4.93
CA PHE A 42 -11.89 19.87 3.74
C PHE A 42 -10.98 18.65 4.00
N PHE A 43 -10.37 18.58 5.19
CA PHE A 43 -9.61 17.40 5.60
C PHE A 43 -10.52 16.20 5.88
N SER A 44 -11.65 16.36 6.57
CA SER A 44 -12.53 15.22 6.88
C SER A 44 -13.22 14.63 5.65
N LEU A 45 -13.62 15.45 4.68
CA LEU A 45 -14.20 15.00 3.41
C LEU A 45 -13.18 14.26 2.51
N SER A 46 -11.88 14.49 2.68
CA SER A 46 -10.85 13.76 1.94
C SER A 46 -10.50 12.40 2.55
N TYR A 47 -11.05 12.05 3.72
CA TYR A 47 -10.87 10.74 4.39
C TYR A 47 -12.01 9.74 4.16
N THR A 48 -13.06 10.07 3.41
CA THR A 48 -14.25 9.21 3.26
C THR A 48 -14.12 8.05 2.26
N PHE A 49 -12.91 7.73 1.78
CA PHE A 49 -12.69 6.60 0.84
C PHE A 49 -12.21 5.32 1.51
N ALA A 50 -12.50 5.16 2.80
CA ALA A 50 -12.13 4.00 3.60
C ALA A 50 -13.38 3.20 3.99
N ASP A 51 -13.48 1.95 3.53
CA ASP A 51 -14.62 1.05 3.82
C ASP A 51 -14.77 0.70 5.32
N THR A 52 -13.79 1.06 6.16
CA THR A 52 -13.91 1.10 7.63
C THR A 52 -13.00 2.18 8.22
N PRO A 53 -13.37 2.83 9.35
CA PRO A 53 -12.50 3.78 10.03
C PRO A 53 -11.13 3.16 10.31
N GLY A 54 -10.06 3.79 9.82
CA GLY A 54 -8.68 3.35 10.04
C GLY A 54 -8.11 2.38 9.00
N LYS A 55 -8.88 1.89 8.01
CA LYS A 55 -8.32 1.10 6.90
C LYS A 55 -8.20 1.93 5.62
N ARG A 56 -7.01 1.96 5.01
CA ARG A 56 -6.83 2.60 3.69
C ARG A 56 -7.42 1.70 2.59
N LYS A 57 -7.80 2.28 1.46
CA LYS A 57 -8.24 1.51 0.29
C LYS A 57 -7.11 0.57 -0.18
N MET A 58 -7.43 -0.70 -0.42
CA MET A 58 -6.54 -1.65 -1.11
C MET A 58 -6.73 -1.47 -2.61
N PHE A 59 -5.63 -1.33 -3.36
CA PHE A 59 -5.62 -1.33 -4.82
C PHE A 59 -5.29 -2.72 -5.34
N ASP A 60 -5.56 -2.95 -6.63
CA ASP A 60 -5.16 -4.19 -7.29
C ASP A 60 -3.63 -4.38 -7.20
N SER A 61 -3.22 -5.64 -7.05
CA SER A 61 -1.81 -6.05 -7.12
C SER A 61 -1.63 -7.04 -8.26
N LYS A 62 -0.49 -7.00 -8.93
CA LYS A 62 -0.17 -7.87 -10.07
C LYS A 62 0.81 -8.96 -9.66
N ILE A 63 0.56 -10.20 -10.04
CA ILE A 63 1.48 -11.33 -9.87
C ILE A 63 1.90 -11.80 -11.25
N SER A 64 3.20 -11.80 -11.52
CA SER A 64 3.76 -12.27 -12.80
C SER A 64 4.52 -13.56 -12.59
N PHE A 65 4.20 -14.58 -13.37
CA PHE A 65 4.84 -15.88 -13.34
C PHE A 65 5.86 -15.99 -14.49
N GLN A 66 7.07 -16.44 -14.18
CA GLN A 66 8.15 -16.65 -15.13
C GLN A 66 8.62 -18.11 -15.11
N ASN A 67 9.19 -18.57 -16.22
CA ASN A 67 9.66 -19.93 -16.46
C ASN A 67 8.56 -21.00 -16.51
N ILE A 68 7.29 -20.65 -16.71
CA ILE A 68 6.18 -21.62 -16.79
C ILE A 68 6.44 -22.65 -17.90
N VAL A 69 6.89 -22.17 -19.06
CA VAL A 69 7.15 -23.00 -20.25
C VAL A 69 8.28 -24.02 -20.03
N LYS A 70 9.20 -23.78 -19.08
CA LYS A 70 10.31 -24.71 -18.79
C LYS A 70 9.82 -26.02 -18.16
N PHE A 71 8.63 -26.03 -17.56
CA PHE A 71 8.05 -27.18 -16.87
C PHE A 71 6.86 -27.74 -17.64
N SER A 72 7.05 -28.03 -18.94
CA SER A 72 5.98 -28.49 -19.84
C SER A 72 5.36 -29.84 -19.46
N ASN A 73 6.02 -30.61 -18.60
CA ASN A 73 5.49 -31.83 -17.99
C ASN A 73 4.51 -31.54 -16.85
N TYR A 74 4.29 -30.28 -16.48
CA TYR A 74 3.31 -29.84 -15.50
C TYR A 74 2.28 -28.91 -16.14
N THR A 75 1.06 -28.94 -15.62
CA THR A 75 0.04 -27.93 -15.89
C THR A 75 -0.13 -27.07 -14.65
N PHE A 76 0.09 -25.76 -14.79
CA PHE A 76 -0.06 -24.81 -13.69
C PHE A 76 -1.48 -24.26 -13.62
N TYR A 77 -1.99 -24.17 -12.40
CA TYR A 77 -3.32 -23.64 -12.10
C TYR A 77 -3.20 -22.46 -11.15
N TRP A 78 -4.00 -21.44 -11.43
CA TRP A 78 -4.14 -20.24 -10.63
C TRP A 78 -5.60 -20.04 -10.23
N SER A 79 -5.85 -19.74 -8.97
CA SER A 79 -7.22 -19.49 -8.50
C SER A 79 -7.26 -18.54 -7.31
N ALA A 80 -8.37 -17.81 -7.19
CA ALA A 80 -8.69 -17.08 -5.97
C ALA A 80 -9.40 -18.00 -4.98
N ALA A 81 -9.11 -17.86 -3.69
CA ALA A 81 -9.75 -18.62 -2.63
C ALA A 81 -11.26 -18.44 -2.66
N GLY A 82 -11.99 -19.57 -2.58
CA GLY A 82 -13.45 -19.59 -2.63
C GLY A 82 -14.05 -19.55 -4.04
N VAL A 83 -13.26 -19.46 -5.10
CA VAL A 83 -13.73 -19.48 -6.50
C VAL A 83 -13.36 -20.82 -7.15
N GLN A 84 -14.03 -21.90 -6.74
CA GLN A 84 -13.67 -23.27 -7.17
C GLN A 84 -13.94 -23.58 -8.66
N GLN A 85 -14.72 -22.75 -9.37
CA GLN A 85 -15.17 -23.07 -10.73
C GLN A 85 -14.38 -22.38 -11.87
N ASN A 86 -13.48 -21.44 -11.57
CA ASN A 86 -12.74 -20.65 -12.57
C ASN A 86 -11.22 -20.69 -12.37
N ASN A 87 -10.66 -21.90 -12.30
CA ASN A 87 -9.20 -22.04 -12.27
C ASN A 87 -8.62 -21.60 -13.63
N VAL A 88 -7.67 -20.67 -13.59
CA VAL A 88 -6.94 -20.22 -14.77
C VAL A 88 -5.77 -21.16 -14.99
N ILE A 89 -5.70 -21.76 -16.18
CA ILE A 89 -4.55 -22.58 -16.57
C ILE A 89 -3.47 -21.65 -17.13
N LEU A 90 -2.26 -21.74 -16.59
CA LEU A 90 -1.11 -20.97 -17.04
C LEU A 90 -0.30 -21.83 -18.02
N ILE A 91 -0.33 -21.46 -19.31
CA ILE A 91 0.39 -22.17 -20.39
C ILE A 91 1.70 -21.49 -20.79
N SER A 92 1.92 -20.26 -20.33
CA SER A 92 3.11 -19.46 -20.61
C SER A 92 3.38 -18.50 -19.47
N ASP A 93 4.55 -17.84 -19.53
CA ASP A 93 4.84 -16.69 -18.67
C ASP A 93 3.73 -15.64 -18.86
N THR A 94 3.16 -15.20 -17.74
CA THR A 94 1.94 -14.40 -17.74
C THR A 94 1.78 -13.65 -16.44
N SER A 95 0.89 -12.67 -16.43
CA SER A 95 0.54 -11.94 -15.22
C SER A 95 -0.94 -12.08 -14.90
N GLN A 96 -1.23 -12.29 -13.62
CA GLN A 96 -2.56 -12.35 -13.05
C GLN A 96 -2.76 -11.19 -12.08
N TYR A 97 -4.00 -10.72 -11.97
CA TYR A 97 -4.35 -9.66 -11.04
C TYR A 97 -4.96 -10.25 -9.77
N MET A 98 -4.45 -9.81 -8.62
CA MET A 98 -5.14 -9.89 -7.36
C MET A 98 -6.01 -8.65 -7.22
N SER A 99 -7.33 -8.85 -7.30
CA SER A 99 -8.30 -7.76 -7.24
C SER A 99 -8.25 -7.05 -5.88
N ALA A 100 -8.48 -5.74 -5.93
CA ALA A 100 -8.74 -4.92 -4.76
C ALA A 100 -9.93 -5.47 -3.96
N THR A 101 -9.82 -5.40 -2.63
CA THR A 101 -10.91 -5.80 -1.74
C THR A 101 -11.29 -4.67 -0.78
N GLY A 102 -12.57 -4.62 -0.42
CA GLY A 102 -13.15 -3.59 0.47
C GLY A 102 -12.84 -3.79 1.96
N GLY A 103 -11.63 -4.25 2.30
CA GLY A 103 -11.16 -4.33 3.69
C GLY A 103 -10.94 -5.73 4.29
N ALA A 104 -11.37 -6.79 3.60
CA ALA A 104 -11.04 -8.18 3.92
C ALA A 104 -10.08 -8.73 2.84
N PRO A 105 -8.93 -9.31 3.23
CA PRO A 105 -8.01 -9.86 2.24
C PRO A 105 -8.61 -11.08 1.55
N MET A 106 -8.15 -11.32 0.33
CA MET A 106 -8.43 -12.49 -0.48
C MET A 106 -7.13 -13.22 -0.76
N ASP A 107 -7.20 -14.53 -0.66
CA ASP A 107 -6.07 -15.42 -0.91
C ASP A 107 -6.11 -15.91 -2.34
N TYR A 108 -4.94 -16.18 -2.89
CA TYR A 108 -4.78 -16.72 -4.22
C TYR A 108 -3.77 -17.86 -4.18
N PHE A 109 -3.99 -18.84 -5.03
CA PHE A 109 -3.30 -20.11 -5.00
C PHE A 109 -2.71 -20.42 -6.36
N LEU A 110 -1.44 -20.83 -6.36
CA LEU A 110 -0.77 -21.46 -7.48
C LEU A 110 -0.44 -22.90 -7.10
N TRP A 111 -0.77 -23.86 -7.95
CA TRP A 111 -0.28 -25.23 -7.85
C TRP A 111 -0.03 -25.78 -9.25
N ALA A 112 0.68 -26.89 -9.33
CA ALA A 112 0.96 -27.58 -10.57
C ALA A 112 0.52 -29.04 -10.49
N VAL A 113 0.10 -29.62 -11.61
CA VAL A 113 -0.23 -31.05 -11.70
C VAL A 113 0.70 -31.68 -12.72
N ASN A 114 1.38 -32.76 -12.33
CA ASN A 114 2.22 -33.52 -13.24
C ASN A 114 1.35 -34.22 -14.29
N ASN A 115 1.65 -33.98 -15.57
CA ASN A 115 0.85 -34.46 -16.70
C ASN A 115 0.89 -35.98 -16.84
N GLN A 116 1.96 -36.64 -16.39
CA GLN A 116 2.15 -38.10 -16.45
C GLN A 116 1.57 -38.79 -15.22
N THR A 117 2.00 -38.39 -14.01
CA THR A 117 1.64 -39.08 -12.77
C THR A 117 0.29 -38.65 -12.21
N LYS A 118 -0.26 -37.53 -12.70
CA LYS A 118 -1.47 -36.87 -12.19
C LYS A 118 -1.40 -36.44 -10.72
N LYS A 119 -0.21 -36.46 -10.11
CA LYS A 119 0.01 -35.93 -8.77
C LYS A 119 0.08 -34.41 -8.81
N SER A 120 -0.54 -33.77 -7.81
CA SER A 120 -0.46 -32.33 -7.59
C SER A 120 0.76 -32.01 -6.75
N THR A 121 1.36 -30.85 -7.00
CA THR A 121 2.29 -30.24 -6.07
C THR A 121 1.54 -29.63 -4.89
N ASP A 122 2.31 -29.22 -3.89
CA ASP A 122 1.94 -28.27 -2.86
C ASP A 122 1.40 -26.98 -3.48
N THR A 123 0.56 -26.29 -2.70
CA THR A 123 -0.03 -25.02 -3.09
C THR A 123 0.79 -23.85 -2.57
N VAL A 124 1.14 -22.94 -3.46
CA VAL A 124 1.75 -21.66 -3.12
C VAL A 124 0.66 -20.62 -2.91
N SER A 125 0.62 -20.01 -1.73
CA SER A 125 -0.35 -18.97 -1.40
C SER A 125 0.20 -17.55 -1.57
N PHE A 126 -0.71 -16.67 -1.98
CA PHE A 126 -0.51 -15.23 -2.08
C PHE A 126 -1.69 -14.52 -1.43
N HIS A 127 -1.43 -13.41 -0.77
CA HIS A 127 -2.43 -12.61 -0.08
C HIS A 127 -2.46 -11.23 -0.71
N ASN A 128 -3.63 -10.63 -0.92
CA ASN A 128 -3.75 -9.30 -1.51
C ASN A 128 -3.69 -8.14 -0.48
N TYR A 129 -3.39 -8.42 0.80
CA TYR A 129 -3.46 -7.45 1.88
C TYR A 129 -2.40 -6.34 1.76
N TYR A 130 -2.76 -5.23 1.12
CA TYR A 130 -1.84 -4.12 0.80
C TYR A 130 -0.56 -4.55 0.09
N SER A 131 -0.64 -5.64 -0.66
CA SER A 131 0.54 -6.31 -1.18
C SER A 131 1.19 -5.52 -2.33
N PRO A 132 2.52 -5.59 -2.47
CA PRO A 132 3.19 -5.15 -3.69
C PRO A 132 2.75 -5.98 -4.90
N ASP A 133 3.26 -5.58 -6.07
CA ASP A 133 3.27 -6.49 -7.21
C ASP A 133 4.36 -7.55 -6.97
N TYR A 134 4.14 -8.77 -7.46
CA TYR A 134 5.09 -9.86 -7.31
C TYR A 134 5.56 -10.37 -8.67
N VAL A 135 6.83 -10.78 -8.73
CA VAL A 135 7.36 -11.63 -9.80
C VAL A 135 7.76 -12.96 -9.15
N VAL A 136 7.12 -14.03 -9.60
CA VAL A 136 7.34 -15.41 -9.15
C VAL A 136 8.12 -16.11 -10.25
N ILE A 137 9.39 -16.38 -9.98
CA ILE A 137 10.29 -17.09 -10.89
C ILE A 137 10.34 -18.54 -10.41
N ILE A 138 9.80 -19.46 -11.22
CA ILE A 138 9.84 -20.89 -10.88
C ILE A 138 11.23 -21.43 -11.22
N ASN A 139 11.90 -21.98 -10.20
CA ASN A 139 13.27 -22.46 -10.29
C ASN A 139 13.32 -23.97 -10.56
N GLU A 140 12.52 -24.73 -9.82
CA GLU A 140 12.51 -26.20 -9.86
C GLU A 140 11.18 -26.73 -9.30
N ILE A 141 10.76 -27.93 -9.73
CA ILE A 141 9.74 -28.72 -9.04
C ILE A 141 10.42 -29.99 -8.55
N LYS A 142 10.53 -30.14 -7.23
CA LYS A 142 11.18 -31.29 -6.60
C LYS A 142 10.15 -32.09 -5.83
N GLU A 143 10.03 -33.36 -6.19
CA GLU A 143 8.99 -34.26 -5.69
C GLU A 143 7.60 -33.64 -5.93
N ASP A 144 6.92 -33.21 -4.88
CA ASP A 144 5.63 -32.57 -4.91
C ASP A 144 5.70 -31.08 -4.51
N SER A 145 6.87 -30.44 -4.46
CA SER A 145 7.01 -29.02 -4.04
C SER A 145 7.52 -28.12 -5.16
N ILE A 146 6.89 -26.94 -5.31
CA ILE A 146 7.33 -25.87 -6.23
C ILE A 146 8.39 -25.03 -5.52
N LEU A 147 9.61 -25.00 -6.04
CA LEU A 147 10.69 -24.12 -5.60
C LEU A 147 10.70 -22.86 -6.47
N TYR A 148 10.57 -21.69 -5.85
CA TYR A 148 10.44 -20.43 -6.56
C TYR A 148 11.13 -19.27 -5.82
N ASN A 149 11.59 -18.28 -6.58
CA ASN A 149 11.97 -16.97 -6.06
C ASN A 149 10.78 -16.02 -6.15
N ARG A 150 10.54 -15.24 -5.10
CA ARG A 150 9.54 -14.17 -5.07
C ARG A 150 10.25 -12.84 -4.97
N LEU A 151 10.07 -12.01 -5.99
CA LEU A 151 10.57 -10.64 -6.03
C LEU A 151 9.39 -9.68 -5.91
N GLU A 152 9.57 -8.63 -5.11
CA GLU A 152 8.55 -7.62 -4.86
C GLU A 152 8.80 -6.37 -5.71
N LEU A 153 7.75 -5.83 -6.29
CA LEU A 153 7.75 -4.63 -7.12
C LEU A 153 6.80 -3.58 -6.56
N SER A 154 7.26 -2.33 -6.57
CA SER A 154 6.47 -1.19 -6.07
C SER A 154 5.18 -1.02 -6.86
N ASN A 155 4.08 -0.72 -6.17
CA ASN A 155 2.79 -0.45 -6.80
C ASN A 155 2.04 0.67 -6.04
N LYS A 156 0.72 0.77 -6.24
CA LYS A 156 -0.11 1.78 -5.55
C LYS A 156 -0.30 1.51 -4.05
N ASN A 157 -0.16 0.27 -3.61
CA ASN A 157 -0.30 -0.14 -2.22
C ASN A 157 0.97 0.13 -1.41
N THR A 158 2.14 -0.17 -1.97
CA THR A 158 3.41 -0.10 -1.25
C THR A 158 4.59 0.26 -2.14
N ILE A 159 5.57 0.94 -1.55
CA ILE A 159 6.85 1.25 -2.16
C ILE A 159 7.88 0.29 -1.61
N VAL A 160 8.50 -0.47 -2.51
CA VAL A 160 9.48 -1.50 -2.21
C VAL A 160 10.87 -1.01 -2.62
N SER A 161 11.89 -1.42 -1.86
CA SER A 161 13.29 -1.25 -2.25
C SER A 161 13.60 -2.12 -3.47
N GLU A 162 14.34 -1.59 -4.44
CA GLU A 162 14.71 -2.36 -5.63
C GLU A 162 15.80 -3.38 -5.24
N THR A 163 15.41 -4.64 -5.07
CA THR A 163 16.35 -5.76 -4.85
C THR A 163 16.23 -6.76 -6.00
N ASN A 164 17.38 -7.15 -6.56
CA ASN A 164 17.54 -8.25 -7.51
C ASN A 164 16.68 -8.19 -8.79
N THR A 165 16.44 -6.99 -9.32
CA THR A 165 15.71 -6.80 -10.59
C THR A 165 16.42 -7.37 -11.82
N ASN A 166 17.67 -7.79 -11.69
CA ASN A 166 18.44 -8.44 -12.75
C ASN A 166 17.87 -9.82 -13.11
N GLU A 167 17.26 -10.52 -12.15
CA GLU A 167 16.64 -11.84 -12.34
C GLU A 167 15.31 -11.77 -13.10
N ILE A 168 14.70 -10.58 -13.17
CA ILE A 168 13.42 -10.38 -13.87
C ILE A 168 13.69 -10.26 -15.37
N ASN A 169 13.18 -11.22 -16.14
CA ASN A 169 13.31 -11.23 -17.60
C ASN A 169 12.53 -10.09 -18.25
N ASP A 170 11.29 -9.86 -17.82
CA ASP A 170 10.44 -8.81 -18.35
C ASP A 170 10.78 -7.43 -17.76
N LYS A 171 11.48 -6.61 -18.55
CA LYS A 171 11.89 -5.25 -18.15
C LYS A 171 10.72 -4.27 -18.07
N THR A 172 9.57 -4.57 -18.68
CA THR A 172 8.38 -3.71 -18.59
C THR A 172 7.83 -3.68 -17.16
N LEU A 173 7.87 -4.81 -16.45
CA LEU A 173 7.47 -4.91 -15.04
C LEU A 173 8.31 -4.00 -14.14
N ILE A 174 9.63 -3.93 -14.41
CA ILE A 174 10.54 -3.05 -13.67
C ILE A 174 10.25 -1.58 -13.98
N ALA A 175 9.99 -1.24 -15.25
CA ALA A 175 9.66 0.11 -15.66
C ALA A 175 8.34 0.60 -15.02
N ASP A 176 7.32 -0.26 -14.99
CA ASP A 176 6.04 0.03 -14.35
C ASP A 176 6.20 0.27 -12.85
N ALA A 177 6.99 -0.58 -12.17
CA ALA A 177 7.30 -0.42 -10.75
C ALA A 177 8.02 0.91 -10.45
N LYS A 178 9.00 1.28 -11.29
CA LYS A 178 9.70 2.57 -11.17
C LYS A 178 8.76 3.75 -11.36
N LYS A 179 7.86 3.67 -12.34
CA LYS A 179 6.84 4.69 -12.60
C LYS A 179 5.87 4.82 -11.42
N ALA A 180 5.43 3.71 -10.83
CA ALA A 180 4.58 3.71 -9.64
C ALA A 180 5.28 4.41 -8.46
N LYS A 181 6.56 4.10 -8.24
CA LYS A 181 7.40 4.72 -7.21
C LYS A 181 7.60 6.23 -7.44
N GLN A 182 7.93 6.64 -8.66
CA GLN A 182 8.04 8.06 -9.03
C GLN A 182 6.72 8.82 -8.79
N ASN A 183 5.59 8.25 -9.21
CA ASN A 183 4.28 8.86 -8.98
C ASN A 183 3.96 9.03 -7.50
N HIS A 184 4.40 8.09 -6.64
CA HIS A 184 4.22 8.22 -5.21
C HIS A 184 5.03 9.38 -4.62
N TYR A 185 6.30 9.52 -5.01
CA TYR A 185 7.12 10.66 -4.59
C TYR A 185 6.64 11.99 -5.13
N LEU A 186 6.14 12.04 -6.37
CA LEU A 186 5.55 13.26 -6.93
C LEU A 186 4.32 13.72 -6.15
N LYS A 187 3.45 12.78 -5.72
CA LYS A 187 2.31 13.12 -4.85
C LYS A 187 2.76 13.68 -3.52
N ILE A 188 3.72 13.04 -2.86
CA ILE A 188 4.28 13.52 -1.59
C ILE A 188 4.89 14.91 -1.76
N GLY A 189 5.70 15.11 -2.80
CA GLY A 189 6.29 16.41 -3.14
C GLY A 189 5.24 17.48 -3.35
N GLY A 190 4.17 17.18 -4.11
CA GLY A 190 3.05 18.09 -4.32
C GLY A 190 2.37 18.52 -3.02
N PHE A 191 2.12 17.58 -2.10
CA PHE A 191 1.55 17.90 -0.79
C PHE A 191 2.48 18.77 0.05
N ILE A 192 3.79 18.51 0.04
CA ILE A 192 4.77 19.33 0.75
C ILE A 192 4.81 20.75 0.17
N THR A 193 4.87 20.89 -1.15
CA THR A 193 4.89 22.20 -1.83
C THR A 193 3.63 23.00 -1.54
N LEU A 194 2.45 22.38 -1.60
CA LEU A 194 1.19 23.03 -1.24
C LEU A 194 1.16 23.44 0.24
N GLY A 195 1.65 22.58 1.14
CA GLY A 195 1.76 22.90 2.55
C GLY A 195 2.67 24.10 2.82
N LEU A 196 3.83 24.16 2.17
CA LEU A 196 4.77 25.28 2.28
C LEU A 196 4.18 26.57 1.69
N ALA A 197 3.49 26.50 0.55
CA ALA A 197 2.82 27.65 -0.06
C ALA A 197 1.73 28.21 0.87
N ALA A 198 0.93 27.34 1.48
CA ALA A 198 -0.09 27.74 2.45
C ALA A 198 0.53 28.42 3.68
N LEU A 199 1.60 27.85 4.26
CA LEU A 199 2.33 28.46 5.37
C LEU A 199 2.93 29.83 4.99
N GLY A 200 3.53 29.94 3.80
CA GLY A 200 4.06 31.18 3.27
C GLY A 200 2.98 32.26 3.12
N GLY A 201 1.81 31.89 2.58
CA GLY A 201 0.65 32.78 2.46
C GLY A 201 0.14 33.28 3.81
N ILE A 202 0.06 32.41 4.82
CA ILE A 202 -0.32 32.78 6.18
C ILE A 202 0.68 33.78 6.78
N VAL A 203 1.99 33.52 6.68
CA VAL A 203 3.04 34.42 7.17
C VAL A 203 2.98 35.77 6.47
N TRP A 204 2.82 35.79 5.15
CA TRP A 204 2.70 37.02 4.37
C TRP A 204 1.47 37.84 4.79
N PHE A 205 0.31 37.20 4.95
CA PHE A 205 -0.93 37.85 5.39
C PHE A 205 -0.76 38.54 6.75
N PHE A 206 -0.14 37.88 7.73
CA PHE A 206 0.13 38.48 9.04
C PHE A 206 1.17 39.61 9.00
N LYS A 207 2.19 39.52 8.13
CA LYS A 207 3.15 40.62 7.91
C LYS A 207 2.48 41.83 7.27
N ARG A 208 1.59 41.63 6.29
CA ARG A 208 0.85 42.72 5.63
C ARG A 208 -0.06 43.45 6.62
N LYS A 209 -0.86 42.72 7.41
CA LYS A 209 -1.74 43.33 8.41
C LYS A 209 -1.00 44.16 9.46
N LYS A 210 0.23 43.79 9.83
CA LYS A 210 1.05 44.59 10.75
C LYS A 210 1.50 45.94 10.18
N LYS A 211 1.60 46.07 8.86
CA LYS A 211 1.97 47.34 8.20
C LYS A 211 0.81 48.31 8.06
N GLU A 212 -0.43 47.82 8.12
CA GLU A 212 -1.64 48.65 8.00
C GLU A 212 -2.11 49.22 9.36
N THR A 213 -1.54 48.76 10.48
CA THR A 213 -1.85 49.23 11.85
C THR A 213 -0.81 50.17 12.47
N VAL A 214 0.17 50.63 11.68
CA VAL A 214 1.15 51.67 12.05
C VAL A 214 0.89 52.88 11.15
#